data_AF-A0A1V2IDK6-F1
#
_entry.id   AF-A0A1V2IDK6-F1
#
_cell.length_a   1.000
_cell.length_b   1.000
_cell.length_c   1.000
_cell.angle_alpha   90.00
_cell.angle_beta   90.00
_cell.angle_gamma   90.00
#
_symmetry.space_group_name_H-M   'P 1'
#
loop_
_entity.id
_entity.type
_entity.pdbx_description
1 polymer ?
#
loop_
_entity_poly.entity_id
_entity_poly.type
_entity_poly.pdbx_seq_one_letter_code
_entity_poly.pdbx_strand_id
1 'polypeptide(L)'
;MTRRAPWRAPAWFARPAPRILFLRRLADCGIQIREVRVPFRRYRGGFAFAIRLDVADLPVQTITIVFSLACPESPHVYTDGPSDSPHRYSDGALCMWYPADPGERRWNRSDGAPALLGHIVAHLLREEWWRRTGEWPGCEVIHA
;
A
#
# COMPACT_ATOMS: atom_id res chain seq x y z
N MET A 1 -40.70 1.56 -4.86
CA MET A 1 -40.04 1.69 -3.54
C MET A 1 -38.52 1.70 -3.75
N THR A 2 -37.89 2.86 -3.67
CA THR A 2 -36.42 2.98 -3.71
C THR A 2 -35.85 2.55 -2.36
N ARG A 3 -35.20 1.37 -2.30
CA ARG A 3 -34.44 0.96 -1.11
C ARG A 3 -33.36 2.01 -0.85
N ARG A 4 -33.46 2.73 0.27
CA ARG A 4 -32.35 3.56 0.77
C ARG A 4 -31.13 2.65 0.91
N ALA A 5 -30.00 3.08 0.35
CA ALA A 5 -28.74 2.36 0.50
C ALA A 5 -28.43 2.22 2.01
N PRO A 6 -27.90 1.06 2.45
CA PRO A 6 -27.52 0.88 3.84
C PRO A 6 -26.46 1.91 4.24
N TRP A 7 -26.61 2.47 5.44
CA TRP A 7 -25.62 3.40 5.99
C TRP A 7 -24.26 2.72 6.06
N ARG A 8 -23.23 3.40 5.54
CA ARG A 8 -21.83 3.00 5.65
C ARG A 8 -21.10 4.05 6.45
N ALA A 9 -20.31 3.62 7.43
CA ALA A 9 -19.40 4.51 8.13
C ALA A 9 -18.49 5.21 7.10
N PRO A 10 -18.20 6.51 7.27
CA PRO A 10 -17.29 7.20 6.37
C PRO A 10 -15.89 6.55 6.44
N ALA A 11 -15.15 6.62 5.33
CA ALA A 11 -13.76 6.20 5.31
C ALA A 11 -12.96 6.90 6.44
N TRP A 12 -11.98 6.21 7.02
CA TRP A 12 -11.22 6.76 8.15
C TRP A 12 -10.52 8.08 7.80
N PHE A 13 -10.12 8.25 6.53
CA PHE A 13 -9.49 9.46 6.00
C PHE A 13 -10.49 10.57 5.60
N ALA A 14 -11.80 10.36 5.78
CA ALA A 14 -12.80 11.38 5.44
C ALA A 14 -12.68 12.63 6.34
N ARG A 15 -12.11 12.48 7.54
CA ARG A 15 -11.83 13.59 8.47
C ARG A 15 -10.34 13.94 8.45
N PRO A 16 -9.97 15.23 8.67
CA PRO A 16 -8.57 15.63 8.67
C PRO A 16 -7.71 14.94 9.75
N ALA A 17 -8.21 14.81 10.97
CA ALA A 17 -7.39 14.34 12.10
C ALA A 17 -6.81 12.92 11.91
N PRO A 18 -7.58 11.90 11.50
CA PRO A 18 -7.01 10.59 11.21
C PRO A 18 -5.92 10.60 10.13
N ARG A 19 -6.08 11.39 9.06
CA ARG A 19 -5.06 11.52 8.00
C ARG A 19 -3.77 12.13 8.54
N ILE A 20 -3.89 13.23 9.27
CA ILE A 20 -2.75 13.95 9.84
C ILE A 20 -1.98 13.03 10.80
N LEU A 21 -2.68 12.31 11.68
CA LEU A 21 -2.06 11.35 12.59
C LEU A 21 -1.37 10.20 11.85
N PHE A 22 -1.99 9.69 10.77
CA PHE A 22 -1.41 8.63 9.95
C PHE A 22 -0.09 9.08 9.30
N LEU A 23 -0.10 10.24 8.64
CA LEU A 23 1.07 10.82 8.00
C LEU A 23 2.15 11.18 9.02
N ARG A 24 1.77 11.72 10.18
CA ARG A 24 2.74 12.06 11.23
C ARG A 24 3.48 10.84 11.75
N ARG A 25 2.76 9.73 11.99
CA ARG A 25 3.38 8.48 12.45
C ARG A 25 4.35 7.88 11.43
N LEU A 26 4.08 8.04 10.13
CA LEU A 26 5.06 7.68 9.10
C LEU A 26 6.26 8.64 9.10
N ALA A 27 6.03 9.94 9.32
CA ALA A 27 7.11 10.93 9.32
C ALA A 27 8.05 10.72 10.52
N ASP A 28 7.53 10.24 11.65
CA ASP A 28 8.33 9.87 12.82
C ASP A 28 9.28 8.69 12.54
N CYS A 29 9.12 7.95 11.44
CA CYS A 29 10.10 6.98 10.94
C CYS A 29 11.28 7.61 10.17
N GLY A 30 11.36 8.95 10.11
CA GLY A 30 12.39 9.67 9.35
C GLY A 30 12.17 9.69 7.84
N ILE A 31 10.98 9.26 7.36
CA ILE A 31 10.65 9.21 5.94
C ILE A 31 10.08 10.55 5.48
N GLN A 32 10.53 11.01 4.32
CA GLN A 32 9.95 12.17 3.64
C GLN A 32 8.63 11.78 2.97
N ILE A 33 7.56 12.48 3.33
CA ILE A 33 6.20 12.22 2.85
C ILE A 33 5.66 13.45 2.14
N ARG A 34 4.95 13.21 1.04
CA ARG A 34 4.23 14.23 0.30
C ARG A 34 2.82 13.74 0.02
N GLU A 35 1.80 14.44 0.50
CA GLU A 35 0.44 14.19 0.02
C GLU A 35 0.37 14.45 -1.49
N VAL A 36 -0.28 13.55 -2.22
CA VAL A 36 -0.41 13.66 -3.68
C VAL A 36 -1.87 13.54 -4.08
N ARG A 37 -2.19 14.01 -5.29
CA ARG A 37 -3.48 13.71 -5.89
C ARG A 37 -3.58 12.22 -6.16
N VAL A 38 -4.77 11.65 -5.99
CA VAL A 38 -5.03 10.25 -6.35
C VAL A 38 -4.69 10.03 -7.84
N PRO A 39 -3.82 9.06 -8.17
CA PRO A 39 -3.26 8.95 -9.52
C PRO A 39 -4.25 8.44 -10.57
N PHE A 40 -5.24 7.63 -10.16
CA PHE A 40 -6.19 7.00 -11.07
C PHE A 40 -7.64 7.44 -10.80
N ARG A 41 -8.42 7.63 -11.88
CA ARG A 41 -9.84 8.05 -11.77
C ARG A 41 -10.70 7.10 -10.92
N ARG A 42 -10.40 5.81 -10.93
CA ARG A 42 -11.09 4.79 -10.11
C ARG A 42 -10.93 4.99 -8.60
N TYR A 43 -9.93 5.78 -8.16
CA TYR A 43 -9.70 6.12 -6.76
C TYR A 43 -10.15 7.53 -6.39
N ARG A 44 -10.97 8.18 -7.24
CA ARG A 44 -11.52 9.52 -6.97
C ARG A 44 -12.17 9.59 -5.58
N GLY A 45 -11.84 10.64 -4.83
CA GLY A 45 -12.31 10.85 -3.46
C GLY A 45 -11.57 10.03 -2.40
N GLY A 46 -10.60 9.22 -2.81
CA GLY A 46 -9.68 8.53 -1.92
C GLY A 46 -8.62 9.45 -1.32
N PHE A 47 -7.69 8.84 -0.59
CA PHE A 47 -6.56 9.49 0.05
C PHE A 47 -5.26 8.89 -0.50
N ALA A 48 -4.31 9.74 -0.91
CA ALA A 48 -3.04 9.28 -1.45
C ALA A 48 -1.88 10.14 -0.97
N PHE A 49 -0.74 9.50 -0.79
CA PHE A 49 0.52 10.16 -0.48
C PHE A 49 1.67 9.37 -1.09
N ALA A 50 2.78 10.05 -1.30
CA ALA A 50 4.00 9.50 -1.83
C ALA A 50 5.11 9.58 -0.77
N ILE A 51 5.97 8.57 -0.74
CA ILE A 51 7.19 8.54 0.06
C ILE A 51 8.39 8.33 -0.85
N ARG A 52 9.49 9.02 -0.57
CA ARG A 52 10.78 8.70 -1.19
C ARG A 52 11.45 7.63 -0.33
N LEU A 53 11.62 6.44 -0.88
CA LEU A 53 12.26 5.32 -0.22
C LEU A 53 13.75 5.32 -0.57
N ASP A 54 14.57 5.28 0.46
CA ASP A 54 16.03 5.26 0.39
C ASP A 54 16.50 4.27 1.48
N VAL A 55 16.49 3.00 1.12
CA VAL A 55 16.81 1.88 2.02
C VAL A 55 17.91 1.08 1.36
N ALA A 56 18.86 0.59 2.15
CA ALA A 56 19.93 -0.27 1.68
C ALA A 56 19.37 -1.43 0.84
N ASP A 57 20.14 -1.85 -0.16
CA ASP A 57 19.82 -2.93 -1.10
C ASP A 57 18.65 -2.67 -2.06
N LEU A 58 17.94 -1.54 -1.96
CA LEU A 58 16.92 -1.13 -2.93
C LEU A 58 17.38 0.09 -3.75
N PRO A 59 17.01 0.18 -5.03
CA PRO A 59 17.14 1.43 -5.75
C PRO A 59 16.25 2.50 -5.09
N VAL A 60 16.75 3.74 -5.06
CA VAL A 60 15.95 4.88 -4.63
C VAL A 60 14.71 4.97 -5.51
N GLN A 61 13.54 5.02 -4.89
CA GLN A 61 12.27 5.04 -5.61
C GLN A 61 11.18 5.77 -4.83
N THR A 62 10.18 6.26 -5.54
CA THR A 62 8.97 6.86 -4.98
C THR A 62 7.89 5.80 -4.84
N ILE A 63 7.41 5.58 -3.62
CA ILE A 63 6.23 4.74 -3.39
C ILE A 63 5.00 5.62 -3.29
N THR A 64 3.98 5.34 -4.09
CA THR A 64 2.66 5.98 -4.00
C THR A 64 1.67 5.03 -3.34
N ILE A 65 1.10 5.45 -2.22
CA ILE A 65 0.13 4.67 -1.44
C ILE A 65 -1.25 5.31 -1.60
N VAL A 66 -2.25 4.52 -1.96
CA VAL A 66 -3.61 4.97 -2.27
C VAL A 66 -4.65 4.19 -1.47
N PHE A 67 -5.42 4.90 -0.66
CA PHE A 67 -6.61 4.38 0.01
C PHE A 67 -7.86 4.81 -0.76
N SER A 68 -8.61 3.82 -1.28
CA SER A 68 -9.84 4.09 -2.04
C SER A 68 -11.05 4.28 -1.12
N LEU A 69 -12.09 4.98 -1.58
CA LEU A 69 -13.37 5.06 -0.84
C LEU A 69 -14.07 3.70 -0.74
N ALA A 70 -13.93 2.86 -1.76
CA ALA A 70 -14.59 1.56 -1.83
C ALA A 70 -13.99 0.55 -0.84
N CYS A 71 -12.66 0.62 -0.66
CA CYS A 71 -11.91 -0.23 0.25
C CYS A 71 -10.87 0.61 1.02
N PRO A 72 -11.30 1.35 2.07
CA PRO A 72 -10.42 2.27 2.80
C PRO A 72 -9.44 1.55 3.73
N GLU A 73 -9.64 0.26 3.98
CA GLU A 73 -8.79 -0.56 4.86
C GLU A 73 -7.72 -1.35 4.09
N SER A 74 -7.78 -1.39 2.75
CA SER A 74 -6.81 -2.09 1.90
C SER A 74 -6.14 -1.10 0.94
N PRO A 75 -4.91 -0.63 1.24
CA PRO A 75 -4.20 0.29 0.37
C PRO A 75 -3.78 -0.39 -0.94
N HIS A 76 -3.71 0.41 -2.01
CA HIS A 76 -3.03 0.05 -3.25
C HIS A 76 -1.68 0.77 -3.25
N VAL A 77 -0.62 0.05 -3.58
CA VAL A 77 0.75 0.56 -3.50
C VAL A 77 1.40 0.45 -4.86
N TYR A 78 1.97 1.56 -5.34
CA TYR A 78 2.67 1.68 -6.61
C TYR A 78 4.10 2.17 -6.36
N THR A 79 5.02 1.86 -7.26
CA THR A 79 6.39 2.36 -7.23
C THR A 79 6.86 2.75 -8.64
N ASP A 80 7.75 3.73 -8.73
CA ASP A 80 8.45 4.13 -9.96
C ASP A 80 9.81 3.42 -10.14
N GLY A 81 10.17 2.52 -9.22
CA GLY A 81 11.35 1.66 -9.32
C GLY A 81 11.17 0.49 -10.31
N PRO A 82 12.10 -0.48 -10.32
CA PRO A 82 12.05 -1.63 -11.21
C PRO A 82 10.66 -2.30 -11.21
N SER A 83 10.15 -2.60 -12.40
CA SER A 83 8.81 -3.16 -12.58
C SER A 83 8.79 -4.69 -12.66
N ASP A 84 9.92 -5.32 -12.97
CA ASP A 84 9.98 -6.77 -13.13
C ASP A 84 9.83 -7.44 -11.77
N SER A 85 8.72 -8.18 -11.62
CA SER A 85 8.36 -8.92 -10.42
C SER A 85 7.20 -9.87 -10.70
N PRO A 86 7.19 -11.10 -10.15
CA PRO A 86 6.05 -12.00 -10.23
C PRO A 86 4.88 -11.56 -9.34
N HIS A 87 5.09 -10.64 -8.38
CA HIS A 87 4.08 -10.21 -7.42
C HIS A 87 3.61 -8.78 -7.65
N ARG A 88 3.13 -8.53 -8.88
CA ARG A 88 2.49 -7.27 -9.29
C ARG A 88 1.19 -7.54 -10.03
N TYR A 89 0.20 -6.69 -9.77
CA TYR A 89 -1.06 -6.70 -10.52
C TYR A 89 -0.87 -6.09 -11.90
N SER A 90 -1.82 -6.37 -12.81
CA SER A 90 -1.79 -5.86 -14.19
C SER A 90 -1.82 -4.34 -14.32
N ASP A 91 -2.22 -3.64 -13.26
CA ASP A 91 -2.21 -2.18 -13.17
C ASP A 91 -0.93 -1.61 -12.53
N GLY A 92 0.07 -2.47 -12.26
CA GLY A 92 1.34 -2.12 -11.66
C GLY A 92 1.34 -1.99 -10.14
N ALA A 93 0.20 -2.21 -9.47
CA ALA A 93 0.18 -2.23 -8.01
C ALA A 93 0.92 -3.46 -7.46
N LEU A 94 1.57 -3.30 -6.30
CA LEU A 94 2.21 -4.42 -5.59
C LEU A 94 1.16 -5.41 -5.07
N CYS A 95 1.38 -6.70 -5.32
CA CYS A 95 0.58 -7.78 -4.74
C CYS A 95 1.21 -8.22 -3.41
N MET A 96 1.04 -7.41 -2.36
CA MET A 96 1.72 -7.63 -1.06
C MET A 96 1.10 -8.74 -0.20
N TRP A 97 -0.15 -9.11 -0.47
CA TRP A 97 -0.88 -10.14 0.24
C TRP A 97 -2.10 -10.60 -0.57
N TYR A 98 -2.61 -11.79 -0.27
CA TYR A 98 -3.84 -12.28 -0.87
C TYR A 98 -5.07 -11.68 -0.14
N PRO A 99 -6.15 -11.25 -0.85
CA PRO A 99 -7.32 -10.66 -0.19
C PRO A 99 -8.00 -11.53 0.87
N ALA A 100 -7.87 -12.86 0.78
CA ALA A 100 -8.42 -13.78 1.78
C ALA A 100 -7.41 -14.22 2.85
N ASP A 101 -6.18 -13.69 2.83
CA ASP A 101 -5.20 -13.98 3.88
C ASP A 101 -5.76 -13.60 5.27
N PRO A 102 -5.41 -14.36 6.32
CA PRO A 102 -5.75 -13.99 7.69
C PRO A 102 -5.20 -12.60 8.03
N GLY A 103 -5.84 -11.92 8.98
CA GLY A 103 -5.47 -10.55 9.36
C GLY A 103 -3.99 -10.41 9.73
N GLU A 104 -3.38 -11.44 10.30
CA GLU A 104 -1.97 -11.49 10.69
C GLU A 104 -0.98 -11.44 9.51
N ARG A 105 -1.44 -11.78 8.29
CA ARG A 105 -0.64 -11.77 7.07
C ARG A 105 -0.88 -10.54 6.19
N ARG A 106 -1.74 -9.63 6.65
CA ARG A 106 -2.09 -8.40 5.95
C ARG A 106 -1.87 -7.23 6.87
N TRP A 107 -1.65 -6.06 6.28
CA TRP A 107 -1.74 -4.85 7.06
C TRP A 107 -3.20 -4.58 7.45
N ASN A 108 -3.44 -4.33 8.73
CA ASN A 108 -4.66 -3.76 9.26
C ASN A 108 -4.39 -2.35 9.77
N ARG A 109 -5.38 -1.46 9.69
CA ARG A 109 -5.22 -0.09 10.17
C ARG A 109 -4.87 0.02 11.66
N SER A 110 -5.28 -0.95 12.48
CA SER A 110 -4.90 -1.06 13.89
C SER A 110 -3.40 -1.23 14.09
N ASP A 111 -2.71 -1.84 13.13
CA ASP A 111 -1.27 -2.12 13.18
C ASP A 111 -0.46 -0.82 12.99
N GLY A 112 -1.12 0.22 12.48
CA GLY A 112 -0.56 1.55 12.34
C GLY A 112 0.24 1.75 11.05
N ALA A 113 0.54 3.01 10.76
CA ALA A 113 1.18 3.40 9.52
C ALA A 113 2.63 2.86 9.34
N PRO A 114 3.47 2.78 10.39
CA PRO A 114 4.79 2.16 10.29
C PRO A 114 4.75 0.68 9.88
N ALA A 115 3.75 -0.08 10.33
CA ALA A 115 3.61 -1.48 9.93
C ALA A 115 3.34 -1.62 8.43
N LEU A 116 2.52 -0.73 7.84
CA LEU A 116 2.30 -0.71 6.39
C LEU A 116 3.61 -0.49 5.63
N LEU A 117 4.43 0.47 6.08
CA LEU A 117 5.74 0.71 5.49
C LEU A 117 6.64 -0.54 5.58
N GLY A 118 6.63 -1.24 6.71
CA GLY A 118 7.35 -2.50 6.88
C GLY A 118 6.93 -3.56 5.85
N HIS A 119 5.63 -3.74 5.61
CA HIS A 119 5.14 -4.66 4.56
C HIS A 119 5.62 -4.26 3.17
N ILE A 120 5.56 -2.97 2.83
CA ILE A 120 6.00 -2.45 1.52
C ILE A 120 7.50 -2.71 1.33
N VAL A 121 8.33 -2.37 2.31
CA VAL A 121 9.79 -2.57 2.22
C VAL A 121 10.12 -4.06 2.12
N ALA A 122 9.49 -4.90 2.95
CA ALA A 122 9.69 -6.33 2.89
C ALA A 122 9.28 -6.90 1.52
N HIS A 123 8.18 -6.43 0.92
CA HIS A 123 7.79 -6.84 -0.43
C HIS A 123 8.84 -6.47 -1.46
N LEU A 124 9.30 -5.21 -1.46
CA LEU A 124 10.28 -4.71 -2.43
C LEU A 124 11.63 -5.44 -2.32
N LEU A 125 12.08 -5.78 -1.11
CA LEU A 125 13.28 -6.60 -0.89
C LEU A 125 13.15 -8.01 -1.45
N ARG A 126 11.94 -8.61 -1.37
CA ARG A 126 11.68 -9.92 -2.03
C ARG A 126 11.77 -9.81 -3.53
N GLU A 127 11.19 -8.76 -4.12
CA GLU A 127 11.29 -8.53 -5.56
C GLU A 127 12.75 -8.32 -5.99
N GLU A 128 13.53 -7.59 -5.19
CA GLU A 128 14.94 -7.38 -5.48
C GLU A 128 15.75 -8.68 -5.41
N TRP A 129 15.52 -9.51 -4.39
CA TRP A 129 16.14 -10.82 -4.32
C TRP A 129 15.77 -11.67 -5.53
N TRP A 130 14.48 -11.72 -5.88
CA TRP A 130 14.00 -12.46 -7.05
C TRP A 130 14.64 -11.97 -8.36
N ARG A 131 14.79 -10.66 -8.55
CA ARG A 131 15.49 -10.13 -9.74
C ARG A 131 16.95 -10.57 -9.80
N ARG A 132 17.61 -10.73 -8.65
CA ARG A 132 19.01 -11.15 -8.56
C ARG A 132 19.21 -12.66 -8.70
N THR A 133 18.28 -13.47 -8.22
CA THR A 133 18.48 -14.92 -8.04
C THR A 133 17.49 -15.79 -8.80
N GLY A 134 16.35 -15.23 -9.22
CA GLY A 134 15.20 -15.97 -9.74
C GLY A 134 14.35 -16.66 -8.67
N GLU A 135 14.75 -16.60 -7.39
CA GLU A 135 14.03 -17.23 -6.27
C GLU A 135 13.19 -16.20 -5.52
N TRP A 136 11.95 -16.55 -5.14
CA TRP A 136 11.13 -15.69 -4.28
C TRP A 136 11.30 -16.05 -2.80
N PRO A 137 11.79 -15.14 -1.93
CA PRO A 137 11.95 -15.44 -0.52
C PRO A 137 10.65 -15.18 0.24
N GLY A 138 9.82 -16.20 0.36
CA GLY A 138 8.59 -16.17 1.15
C GLY A 138 7.56 -17.19 0.73
N CYS A 139 6.45 -17.25 1.45
CA CYS A 139 5.32 -18.09 1.04
C CYS A 139 4.69 -17.51 -0.24
N GLU A 140 4.49 -18.38 -1.23
CA GLU A 140 3.70 -18.07 -2.42
C GLU A 140 2.36 -18.79 -2.34
N VAL A 141 1.29 -18.09 -2.72
CA VAL A 141 0.03 -18.74 -3.04
C VAL A 141 0.05 -18.94 -4.55
N ILE A 142 0.15 -20.19 -5.00
CA ILE A 142 0.01 -20.52 -6.42
C ILE A 142 -1.47 -20.35 -6.77
N HIS A 143 -1.78 -19.36 -7.61
CA HIS A 143 -3.10 -19.23 -8.20
C HIS A 143 -3.18 -20.19 -9.39
N ALA A 144 -3.95 -21.27 -9.25
CA ALA A 144 -4.29 -22.19 -10.35
C ALA A 144 -5.37 -21.58 -11.26
#